data_AF-A0AAD5E8J5-F1
#
_entry.id   AF-A0AAD5E8J5-F1
#
_cell.length_a   1.000
_cell.length_b   1.000
_cell.length_c   1.000
_cell.angle_alpha   90.00
_cell.angle_beta   90.00
_cell.angle_gamma   90.00
#
_symmetry.space_group_name_H-M   'P 1'
#
loop_
_entity.id
_entity.type
_entity.pdbx_description
1 polymer ?
#
loop_
_entity_poly.entity_id
_entity_poly.type
_entity_poly.pdbx_seq_one_letter_code
_entity_poly.pdbx_strand_id
1 'polypeptide(L)' 'MFGLRKFSTPVLRPMAPFFIGTVAIIYLVGKAQTAMIESDDYKNDPRNPALASKKAH' A
#
# COMPACT_ATOMS: atom_id res chain seq x y z
N MET A 1 -41.87 -5.78 -6.50
CA MET A 1 -40.58 -5.58 -5.79
C MET A 1 -39.77 -4.57 -6.59
N PHE A 2 -39.62 -3.34 -6.10
CA PHE A 2 -38.78 -2.33 -6.74
C PHE A 2 -37.32 -2.71 -6.51
N GLY A 3 -36.65 -3.26 -7.53
CA GLY A 3 -35.23 -3.63 -7.44
C GLY A 3 -34.33 -2.41 -7.22
N LEU A 4 -33.14 -2.64 -6.67
CA LEU A 4 -32.11 -1.60 -6.52
C LEU A 4 -31.80 -0.99 -7.89
N ARG A 5 -32.19 0.27 -8.10
CA ARG A 5 -31.88 1.02 -9.31
C ARG A 5 -30.47 1.58 -9.20
N LYS A 6 -29.60 1.26 -10.17
CA LYS A 6 -28.29 1.90 -10.29
C LYS A 6 -28.46 3.32 -10.81
N PHE A 7 -28.11 4.30 -10.00
CA PHE A 7 -28.10 5.71 -10.39
C PHE A 7 -26.71 6.12 -10.87
N SER A 8 -26.64 6.91 -11.94
CA SER A 8 -25.38 7.39 -12.53
C SER A 8 -24.79 8.56 -11.73
N THR A 9 -24.51 8.34 -10.45
CA THR A 9 -23.90 9.35 -9.57
C THR A 9 -22.42 9.55 -9.92
N PRO A 10 -21.93 10.79 -10.01
CA PRO A 10 -20.53 11.09 -10.30
C PRO A 10 -19.65 10.82 -9.08
N VAL A 11 -19.13 9.59 -8.96
CA VAL A 11 -18.29 9.15 -7.83
C VAL A 11 -16.79 9.43 -8.10
N LEU A 12 -16.31 9.14 -9.31
CA LEU A 12 -14.89 9.22 -9.64
C LEU A 12 -14.31 10.63 -9.55
N ARG A 13 -15.06 11.64 -10.01
CA ARG A 13 -14.60 13.04 -10.05
C ARG A 13 -14.30 13.61 -8.66
N PRO A 14 -15.21 13.53 -7.67
CA PRO A 14 -14.89 13.98 -6.31
C PRO A 14 -13.89 13.06 -5.58
N MET A 15 -13.81 11.78 -5.96
CA MET A 15 -12.86 10.84 -5.34
C MET A 15 -11.42 10.95 -5.87
N ALA A 16 -11.21 11.59 -7.02
CA ALA A 16 -9.90 11.72 -7.67
C ALA A 16 -8.75 12.14 -6.73
N PRO A 17 -8.85 13.20 -5.90
CA PRO A 17 -7.75 13.58 -5.00
C PRO A 17 -7.41 12.50 -3.97
N PHE A 18 -8.38 11.71 -3.51
CA PHE A 18 -8.15 10.63 -2.55
C PHE A 18 -7.43 9.45 -3.19
N PHE A 19 -7.78 9.10 -4.43
CA PHE A 19 -7.06 8.06 -5.18
C PHE A 19 -5.61 8.48 -5.44
N ILE A 20 -5.39 9.73 -5.88
CA ILE A 20 -4.04 10.26 -6.11
C ILE A 20 -3.24 10.24 -4.80
N GLY A 21 -3.82 10.73 -3.70
CA GLY A 21 -3.18 10.69 -2.39
C GLY A 21 -2.85 9.27 -1.93
N THR A 22 -3.77 8.33 -2.13
CA THR A 22 -3.57 6.92 -1.75
C THR A 22 -2.40 6.31 -2.52
N VAL A 23 -2.35 6.51 -3.84
CA VAL A 23 -1.25 6.02 -4.68
C VAL A 23 0.08 6.61 -4.25
N ALA A 24 0.12 7.92 -3.96
CA ALA A 24 1.32 8.58 -3.48
C ALA A 24 1.79 8.00 -2.13
N ILE A 25 0.88 7.83 -1.17
CA ILE A 25 1.21 7.28 0.16
C ILE A 25 1.71 5.84 0.05
N ILE A 26 1.05 4.99 -0.74
CA ILE A 26 1.50 3.60 -0.92
C ILE A 26 2.93 3.56 -1.46
N TYR A 27 3.25 4.40 -2.45
CA TYR A 27 4.59 4.48 -3.01
C TYR A 27 5.63 4.93 -1.98
N LEU A 28 5.34 6.01 -1.25
CA LEU A 28 6.26 6.58 -0.26
C LEU A 28 6.47 5.65 0.93
N VAL A 29 5.40 5.07 1.47
CA VAL A 29 5.46 4.15 2.60
C VAL A 29 6.18 2.86 2.19
N GLY A 30 5.93 2.33 1.00
CA GLY A 30 6.64 1.17 0.49
C GLY A 30 8.16 1.40 0.45
N LYS A 31 8.60 2.56 -0.07
CA LYS A 31 10.03 2.93 -0.05
C LYS A 31 10.59 3.08 1.36
N ALA A 32 9.85 3.73 2.25
CA ALA A 32 10.26 3.90 3.63
C ALA A 32 10.41 2.54 4.34
N GLN A 33 9.47 1.62 4.11
CA GLN A 33 9.52 0.26 4.65
C GLN A 33 10.77 -0.48 4.21
N THR A 34 11.10 -0.48 2.91
CA THR A 34 12.33 -1.12 2.41
C THR A 34 13.59 -0.55 3.07
N ALA A 35 13.66 0.76 3.29
CA ALA A 35 14.81 1.36 3.97
C ALA A 35 14.87 0.99 5.47
N MET A 36 13.72 0.95 6.16
CA MET A 36 13.68 0.66 7.59
C MET A 36 14.04 -0.79 7.93
N ILE A 37 13.63 -1.75 7.10
CA ILE A 37 13.97 -3.16 7.34
C ILE A 37 15.47 -3.45 7.15
N GLU A 38 16.21 -2.56 6.48
CA GLU A 38 17.67 -2.66 6.31
C GLU A 38 18.46 -1.93 7.40
N SER A 39 17.79 -1.19 8.28
CA SER A 39 18.43 -0.47 9.40
C SER A 39 19.08 -1.41 10.40
N ASP A 40 20.04 -0.89 11.17
CA ASP A 40 20.83 -1.68 12.13
C ASP A 40 19.97 -2.38 13.19
N ASP A 41 18.86 -1.77 13.58
CA ASP A 41 17.93 -2.29 14.59
C ASP A 41 17.10 -3.48 14.08
N TYR A 42 16.77 -3.50 12.78
CA TYR A 42 15.81 -4.46 12.21
C TYR A 42 16.40 -5.44 11.19
N LYS A 43 17.62 -5.21 10.70
CA LYS A 43 18.27 -6.05 9.68
C LYS A 43 18.46 -7.51 10.11
N ASN A 44 18.58 -7.76 11.41
CA ASN A 44 18.81 -9.09 11.99
C ASN A 44 17.56 -9.65 12.71
N ASP A 45 16.42 -8.96 12.68
CA ASP A 45 15.19 -9.47 13.30
C ASP A 45 14.71 -10.70 12.51
N PRO A 46 14.48 -11.87 13.15
CA PRO A 46 14.04 -13.09 12.46
C PRO A 46 12.69 -12.94 11.75
N ARG A 47 11.90 -11.91 12.07
CA ARG A 47 10.62 -11.59 11.43
C ARG A 47 10.79 -10.70 10.20
N ASN A 48 12.00 -10.24 9.90
CA ASN A 48 12.28 -9.38 8.76
C ASN A 48 12.03 -10.14 7.45
N PRO A 49 11.06 -9.71 6.61
CA PRO A 49 10.73 -10.41 5.37
C PRO A 49 11.90 -10.45 4.37
N ALA A 50 12.85 -9.52 4.44
CA ALA A 50 14.05 -9.53 3.59
C ALA A 50 14.94 -10.75 3.84
N LEU A 51 14.95 -11.30 5.07
CA LEU A 51 15.73 -12.49 5.40
C LEU A 51 15.12 -13.76 4.81
N ALA A 52 13.78 -13.83 4.78
CA ALA A 52 13.06 -14.92 4.13
C ALA A 52 13.26 -14.87 2.61
N SER A 53 13.21 -13.67 2.02
CA SER A 53 13.46 -13.47 0.58
C SER A 53 14.89 -13.84 0.18
N LYS A 54 15.89 -13.54 1.01
CA LYS A 54 17.31 -13.91 0.74
C LYS A 54 17.57 -15.41 0.82
N LYS A 55 16.79 -16.18 1.60
CA LYS A 55 16.90 -17.65 1.66
C LYS A 55 16.33 -18.36 0.43
N ALA A 56 15.50 -17.68 -0.36
CA ALA A 56 14.83 -18.24 -1.53
C ALA A 56 15.61 -18.07 -2.85
N HIS A 57 16.74 -17.34 -2.83
CA HIS A 57 17.70 -17.21 -3.93
C HIS A 57 19.01 -17.88 -3.54
#